data_AF-A0A067PYP2-F1
#
_entry.id   AF-A0A067PYP2-F1
#
_cell.length_a   1.000
_cell.length_b   1.000
_cell.length_c   1.000
_cell.angle_alpha   90.00
_cell.angle_beta   90.00
_cell.angle_gamma   90.00
#
_symmetry.space_group_name_H-M   'P 1'
#
loop_
_entity.id
_entity.type
_entity.pdbx_description
1 polymer ?
#
loop_
_entity_poly.entity_id
_entity_poly.type
_entity_poly.pdbx_seq_one_letter_code
_entity_poly.pdbx_strand_id
1 'polypeptide(L)'
;MYSAKIRVHQTPTTLIRFILGLASLDERALGFDDNIYWGPDGNRRLNVNIHGVVESLPALQEAPLFFRMSIRGRGTIAWSVDYCGSRVLVKYAWRAIDRKPELEFLECVKKAGLKGVGQLIFGGEAELRRMRHHHSQLGTKPKTEVPIWISDRQYCYLVMKHWGRCLDHFTTKLELLTAFRDAIAGHRALLEIGILHRDVSLRNILLGDPNDVGNRGILIDLDLALEVGRASSNVVTDFRTGTRTFQSLRILSGGGHHNYFDDLESFFYILCWIYFCYE
;
A
#
# COMPACT_ATOMS: atom_id res chain seq x y z
N MET A 1 -13.87 -42.08 -18.42
CA MET A 1 -13.71 -40.62 -18.37
C MET A 1 -12.44 -40.28 -19.13
N TYR A 2 -12.57 -39.76 -20.37
CA TYR A 2 -11.42 -39.42 -21.22
C TYR A 2 -11.01 -37.97 -20.91
N SER A 3 -9.91 -37.76 -20.19
CA SER A 3 -9.31 -36.43 -20.09
C SER A 3 -8.40 -36.20 -21.30
N ALA A 4 -8.51 -35.02 -21.92
CA ALA A 4 -7.57 -34.61 -22.95
C ALA A 4 -6.18 -34.41 -22.34
N LYS A 5 -5.11 -34.79 -23.07
CA LYS A 5 -3.74 -34.49 -22.65
C LYS A 5 -3.51 -32.98 -22.68
N ILE A 6 -3.23 -32.39 -21.52
CA ILE A 6 -2.92 -30.96 -21.40
C ILE A 6 -1.41 -30.80 -21.21
N ARG A 7 -0.76 -30.02 -22.08
CA ARG A 7 0.65 -29.64 -21.91
C ARG A 7 0.74 -28.45 -20.96
N VAL A 8 0.90 -28.73 -19.68
CA VAL A 8 0.89 -27.73 -18.59
C VAL A 8 1.92 -26.60 -18.76
N HIS A 9 3.04 -26.83 -19.46
CA HIS A 9 4.02 -25.78 -19.76
C HIS A 9 3.55 -24.79 -20.83
N GLN A 10 2.64 -25.21 -21.72
CA GLN A 10 2.05 -24.34 -22.75
C GLN A 10 0.81 -23.61 -22.22
N THR A 11 0.10 -24.21 -21.27
CA THR A 11 -1.11 -23.63 -20.65
C THR A 11 -1.04 -23.70 -19.12
N PRO A 12 -0.10 -22.98 -18.47
CA PRO A 12 0.08 -23.03 -17.02
C PRO A 12 -1.17 -22.57 -16.24
N THR A 13 -1.98 -21.69 -16.83
CA THR A 13 -3.27 -21.26 -16.28
C THR A 13 -4.25 -22.41 -16.11
N THR A 14 -4.24 -23.41 -17.00
CA THR A 14 -5.10 -24.58 -16.88
C THR A 14 -4.70 -25.44 -15.68
N LEU A 15 -3.39 -25.64 -15.46
CA LEU A 15 -2.90 -26.36 -14.28
C LEU A 15 -3.32 -25.64 -12.99
N ILE A 16 -3.15 -24.32 -12.92
CA ILE A 16 -3.58 -23.54 -11.75
C ILE A 16 -5.08 -23.68 -11.52
N ARG A 17 -5.91 -23.59 -12.56
CA ARG A 17 -7.37 -23.80 -12.44
C ARG A 17 -7.71 -25.20 -11.93
N PHE A 18 -7.01 -26.24 -12.37
CA PHE A 18 -7.20 -27.60 -11.85
C PHE A 18 -6.80 -27.69 -10.37
N ILE A 19 -5.66 -27.13 -9.98
CA ILE A 19 -5.22 -27.12 -8.58
C ILE A 19 -6.26 -26.42 -7.70
N LEU A 20 -6.71 -25.23 -8.11
CA LEU A 20 -7.73 -24.47 -7.37
C LEU A 20 -9.05 -25.24 -7.27
N GLY A 21 -9.55 -25.79 -8.38
CA GLY A 21 -10.80 -26.55 -8.40
C GLY A 21 -10.75 -27.88 -7.63
N LEU A 22 -9.57 -28.48 -7.46
CA LEU A 22 -9.37 -29.69 -6.64
C LEU A 22 -9.13 -29.36 -5.17
N ALA A 23 -8.61 -28.18 -4.85
CA ALA A 23 -8.22 -27.81 -3.48
C ALA A 23 -9.43 -27.45 -2.61
N SER A 24 -10.38 -26.65 -3.13
CA SER A 24 -11.61 -26.27 -2.41
C SER A 24 -12.60 -25.59 -3.37
N LEU A 25 -13.89 -25.69 -3.09
CA LEU A 25 -14.91 -24.84 -3.70
C LEU A 25 -15.18 -23.56 -2.89
N ASP A 26 -14.65 -23.49 -1.67
CA ASP A 26 -14.67 -22.28 -0.86
C ASP A 26 -13.54 -21.34 -1.31
N GLU A 27 -13.93 -20.26 -2.00
CA GLU A 27 -13.02 -19.24 -2.50
C GLU A 27 -12.18 -18.60 -1.38
N ARG A 28 -12.74 -18.42 -0.17
CA ARG A 28 -11.99 -17.89 0.98
C ARG A 28 -10.90 -18.86 1.42
N ALA A 29 -11.17 -20.16 1.40
CA ALA A 29 -10.18 -21.19 1.73
C ALA A 29 -9.05 -21.26 0.69
N LEU A 30 -9.33 -20.90 -0.57
CA LEU A 30 -8.32 -20.74 -1.63
C LEU A 30 -7.51 -19.44 -1.52
N GLY A 31 -7.88 -18.54 -0.61
CA GLY A 31 -7.22 -17.26 -0.39
C GLY A 31 -7.71 -16.13 -1.30
N PHE A 32 -8.87 -16.30 -1.96
CA PHE A 32 -9.52 -15.17 -2.64
C PHE A 32 -10.07 -14.18 -1.62
N ASP A 33 -10.00 -12.90 -1.98
CA ASP A 33 -10.69 -11.83 -1.27
C ASP A 33 -12.13 -11.75 -1.79
N ASP A 34 -13.06 -12.20 -0.97
CA ASP A 34 -14.49 -12.23 -1.27
C ASP A 34 -15.15 -10.83 -1.21
N ASN A 35 -14.39 -9.82 -0.80
CA ASN A 35 -14.82 -8.44 -0.98
C ASN A 35 -14.73 -8.00 -2.45
N ILE A 36 -14.02 -8.73 -3.32
CA ILE A 36 -13.89 -8.41 -4.74
C ILE A 36 -14.54 -9.52 -5.57
N TYR A 37 -15.57 -9.18 -6.33
CA TYR A 37 -16.35 -10.17 -7.08
C TYR A 37 -16.80 -9.64 -8.44
N TRP A 38 -17.28 -10.52 -9.31
CA TRP A 38 -17.89 -10.14 -10.59
C TRP A 38 -19.38 -9.91 -10.40
N GLY A 39 -19.85 -8.72 -10.76
CA GLY A 39 -21.26 -8.37 -10.75
C GLY A 39 -22.04 -9.04 -11.88
N PRO A 40 -23.39 -8.95 -11.84
CA PRO A 40 -24.26 -9.48 -12.89
C PRO A 40 -24.01 -8.85 -14.28
N ASP A 41 -23.44 -7.65 -14.30
CA ASP A 41 -23.03 -6.91 -15.50
C ASP A 41 -21.67 -7.37 -16.05
N GLY A 42 -21.03 -8.36 -15.42
CA GLY A 42 -19.71 -8.87 -15.79
C GLY A 42 -18.54 -8.00 -15.29
N ASN A 43 -18.81 -6.84 -14.69
CA ASN A 43 -17.79 -5.95 -14.17
C ASN A 43 -17.38 -6.31 -12.75
N ARG A 44 -16.14 -5.98 -12.36
CA ARG A 44 -15.71 -6.17 -10.97
C ARG A 44 -16.40 -5.19 -10.04
N ARG A 45 -16.78 -5.66 -8.86
CA ARG A 45 -17.39 -4.89 -7.79
C ARG A 45 -16.68 -5.18 -6.47
N LEU A 46 -16.66 -4.16 -5.62
CA LEU A 46 -16.00 -4.20 -4.32
C LEU A 46 -17.05 -4.02 -3.22
N ASN A 47 -17.17 -5.00 -2.33
CA ASN A 47 -17.88 -4.84 -1.07
C ASN A 47 -17.00 -4.04 -0.12
N VAL A 48 -17.46 -2.85 0.27
CA VAL A 48 -16.77 -1.96 1.18
C VAL A 48 -17.72 -1.64 2.32
N ASN A 49 -17.25 -1.82 3.56
CA ASN A 49 -18.02 -1.39 4.72
C ASN A 49 -17.88 0.14 4.85
N ILE A 50 -19.01 0.84 4.77
CA ILE A 50 -19.13 2.28 4.87
C ILE A 50 -19.98 2.55 6.10
N HIS A 51 -19.33 2.96 7.19
CA HIS A 51 -19.99 3.31 8.45
C HIS A 51 -20.96 2.24 8.99
N GLY A 52 -20.59 0.96 8.85
CA GLY A 52 -21.39 -0.19 9.32
C GLY A 52 -22.31 -0.79 8.26
N VAL A 53 -22.44 -0.17 7.09
CA VAL A 53 -23.24 -0.67 5.97
C VAL A 53 -22.30 -1.17 4.88
N VAL A 54 -22.48 -2.41 4.44
CA VAL A 54 -21.71 -2.94 3.29
C VAL A 54 -22.32 -2.41 2.00
N GLU A 55 -21.57 -1.61 1.27
CA GLU A 55 -21.93 -1.12 -0.05
C GLU A 55 -21.12 -1.82 -1.15
N SER A 56 -21.76 -2.05 -2.28
CA SER A 56 -21.14 -2.66 -3.45
C SER A 56 -20.76 -1.59 -4.47
N LEU A 57 -19.46 -1.27 -4.54
CA LEU A 57 -18.91 -0.21 -5.38
C LEU A 57 -18.40 -0.79 -6.71
N PRO A 58 -18.80 -0.23 -7.87
CA PRO A 58 -18.30 -0.71 -9.16
C PRO A 58 -16.84 -0.29 -9.37
N ALA A 59 -15.99 -1.23 -9.78
CA ALA A 59 -14.65 -0.91 -10.22
C ALA A 59 -14.71 -0.14 -11.54
N LEU A 60 -13.89 0.90 -11.68
CA LEU A 60 -13.81 1.71 -12.89
C LEU A 60 -12.91 1.09 -13.97
N GLN A 61 -12.23 -0.01 -13.66
CA GLN A 61 -11.25 -0.68 -14.51
C GLN A 61 -11.29 -2.19 -14.27
N GLU A 62 -10.91 -2.98 -15.27
CA GLU A 62 -10.86 -4.45 -15.16
C GLU A 62 -9.79 -4.94 -14.18
N ALA A 63 -8.71 -4.17 -14.01
CA ALA A 63 -7.55 -4.50 -13.19
C ALA A 63 -7.36 -3.45 -12.08
N PRO A 64 -6.74 -3.82 -10.94
CA PRO A 64 -6.40 -2.87 -9.91
C PRO A 64 -5.36 -1.86 -10.42
N LEU A 65 -5.42 -0.63 -9.91
CA LEU A 65 -4.42 0.41 -10.18
C LEU A 65 -3.03 0.01 -9.68
N PHE A 66 -3.00 -0.78 -8.61
CA PHE A 66 -1.77 -1.25 -8.01
C PHE A 66 -2.01 -2.59 -7.33
N PHE A 67 -1.04 -3.50 -7.46
CA PHE A 67 -1.01 -4.71 -6.66
C PHE A 67 0.46 -5.15 -6.43
N ARG A 68 0.77 -5.61 -5.22
CA ARG A 68 2.09 -6.18 -4.90
C ARG A 68 2.09 -7.69 -5.14
N MET A 69 2.98 -8.16 -6.02
CA MET A 69 3.19 -9.59 -6.32
C MET A 69 4.14 -10.32 -5.34
N SER A 70 4.56 -9.67 -4.25
CA SER A 70 5.47 -10.28 -3.28
C SER A 70 4.77 -11.41 -2.53
N ILE A 71 5.37 -12.62 -2.51
CA ILE A 71 4.86 -13.79 -1.77
C ILE A 71 4.66 -13.48 -0.29
N ARG A 72 5.58 -12.71 0.31
CA ARG A 72 5.49 -12.22 1.68
C ARG A 72 5.45 -10.70 1.68
N GLY A 73 4.50 -10.11 2.40
CA GLY A 73 4.38 -8.66 2.52
C GLY A 73 2.99 -8.24 2.97
N ARG A 74 2.62 -7.01 2.61
CA ARG A 74 1.30 -6.41 2.89
C ARG A 74 0.21 -6.92 1.93
N GLY A 75 0.56 -7.56 0.81
CA GLY A 75 -0.41 -7.93 -0.21
C GLY A 75 -1.23 -6.73 -0.72
N THR A 76 -0.64 -5.52 -0.69
CA THR A 76 -1.36 -4.28 -0.99
C THR A 76 -1.96 -4.33 -2.38
N ILE A 77 -3.26 -4.07 -2.47
CA ILE A 77 -4.01 -3.92 -3.71
C ILE A 77 -4.83 -2.65 -3.63
N ALA A 78 -4.88 -1.88 -4.72
CA ALA A 78 -5.63 -0.64 -4.78
C ALA A 78 -6.50 -0.59 -6.04
N TRP A 79 -7.77 -0.30 -5.84
CA TRP A 79 -8.80 -0.25 -6.87
C TRP A 79 -9.30 1.17 -7.04
N SER A 80 -9.52 1.57 -8.29
CA SER A 80 -10.32 2.76 -8.58
C SER A 80 -11.78 2.34 -8.67
N VAL A 81 -12.65 2.99 -7.89
CA VAL A 81 -14.10 2.70 -7.89
C VAL A 81 -14.91 3.98 -8.02
N ASP A 82 -16.15 3.84 -8.47
CA ASP A 82 -17.14 4.92 -8.35
C ASP A 82 -17.79 4.87 -6.95
N TYR A 83 -17.83 6.02 -6.28
CA TYR A 83 -18.57 6.19 -5.04
C TYR A 83 -19.35 7.51 -5.13
N CYS A 84 -20.68 7.39 -5.17
CA CYS A 84 -21.60 8.53 -5.34
C CYS A 84 -21.25 9.42 -6.54
N GLY A 85 -20.87 8.82 -7.68
CA GLY A 85 -20.48 9.57 -8.89
C GLY A 85 -19.09 10.21 -8.82
N SER A 86 -18.34 9.97 -7.74
CA SER A 86 -16.96 10.42 -7.57
C SER A 86 -16.01 9.25 -7.68
N ARG A 87 -14.92 9.46 -8.42
CA ARG A 87 -13.82 8.50 -8.50
C ARG A 87 -13.04 8.47 -7.19
N VAL A 88 -13.00 7.33 -6.52
CA VAL A 88 -12.27 7.12 -5.26
C VAL A 88 -11.30 5.94 -5.36
N LEU A 89 -10.35 5.88 -4.43
CA LEU A 89 -9.38 4.79 -4.32
C LEU A 89 -9.75 3.92 -3.13
N VAL A 90 -9.90 2.61 -3.34
CA VAL A 90 -10.02 1.61 -2.26
C VAL A 90 -8.70 0.85 -2.17
N LYS A 91 -7.95 1.05 -1.08
CA LYS A 91 -6.70 0.35 -0.79
C LYS A 91 -6.98 -0.73 0.24
N TYR A 92 -6.59 -1.97 -0.06
CA TYR A 92 -6.58 -3.08 0.89
C TYR A 92 -5.14 -3.49 1.20
N ALA A 93 -4.89 -3.86 2.45
CA ALA A 93 -3.57 -4.32 2.88
C ALA A 93 -3.64 -5.18 4.15
N TRP A 94 -2.64 -6.06 4.30
CA TRP A 94 -2.37 -6.83 5.51
C TRP A 94 -1.31 -6.13 6.36
N ARG A 95 -1.76 -5.46 7.42
CA ARG A 95 -0.89 -4.77 8.38
C ARG A 95 -0.41 -5.73 9.46
N ALA A 96 0.84 -5.60 9.90
CA ALA A 96 1.31 -6.31 11.09
C ALA A 96 0.76 -5.62 12.36
N ILE A 97 0.20 -6.38 13.30
CA ILE A 97 -0.52 -5.81 14.45
C ILE A 97 0.35 -4.98 15.41
N ASP A 98 1.66 -5.16 15.34
CA ASP A 98 2.67 -4.42 16.11
C ASP A 98 2.95 -3.02 15.55
N ARG A 99 2.39 -2.67 14.40
CA ARG A 99 2.52 -1.35 13.77
C ARG A 99 1.25 -0.53 13.96
N LYS A 100 1.42 0.78 14.12
CA LYS A 100 0.29 1.73 14.09
C LYS A 100 -0.42 1.66 12.73
N PRO A 101 -1.75 1.65 12.67
CA PRO A 101 -2.51 1.69 11.41
C PRO A 101 -2.26 2.95 10.60
N GLU A 102 -2.10 2.80 9.27
CA GLU A 102 -2.09 3.94 8.32
C GLU A 102 -3.36 4.79 8.45
N LEU A 103 -4.50 4.15 8.75
CA LEU A 103 -5.77 4.81 9.01
C LEU A 103 -5.63 5.94 10.04
N GLU A 104 -4.99 5.68 11.18
CA GLU A 104 -4.84 6.66 12.26
C GLU A 104 -4.00 7.88 11.82
N PHE A 105 -2.94 7.66 11.04
CA PHE A 105 -2.14 8.77 10.51
C PHE A 105 -2.94 9.62 9.52
N LEU A 106 -3.71 8.98 8.64
CA LEU A 106 -4.53 9.70 7.68
C LEU A 106 -5.72 10.42 8.33
N GLU A 107 -6.24 9.93 9.46
CA GLU A 107 -7.21 10.66 10.27
C GLU A 107 -6.60 11.94 10.87
N CYS A 108 -5.35 11.88 11.35
CA CYS A 108 -4.63 13.09 11.79
C CYS A 108 -4.46 14.09 10.64
N VAL A 109 -4.07 13.61 9.45
CA VAL A 109 -3.95 14.44 8.23
C VAL A 109 -5.27 15.12 7.89
N LYS A 110 -6.38 14.36 7.89
CA LYS A 110 -7.73 14.86 7.62
C LYS A 110 -8.15 15.91 8.65
N LYS A 111 -7.93 15.64 9.94
CA LYS A 111 -8.29 16.55 11.04
C LYS A 111 -7.50 17.87 10.99
N ALA A 112 -6.23 17.81 10.61
CA ALA A 112 -5.39 19.00 10.46
C ALA A 112 -5.62 19.74 9.14
N GLY A 113 -6.36 19.16 8.19
CA GLY A 113 -6.65 19.77 6.89
C GLY A 113 -5.40 19.95 6.02
N LEU A 114 -4.44 19.02 6.10
CA LEU A 114 -3.17 19.17 5.39
C LEU A 114 -3.36 19.05 3.88
N LYS A 115 -2.61 19.87 3.13
CA LYS A 115 -2.43 19.75 1.69
C LYS A 115 -1.16 18.97 1.34
N GLY A 116 -1.06 18.48 0.12
CA GLY A 116 0.14 17.80 -0.41
C GLY A 116 0.33 16.38 0.10
N VAL A 117 -0.68 15.82 0.77
CA VAL A 117 -0.68 14.47 1.37
C VAL A 117 -1.98 13.75 1.02
N GLY A 118 -1.93 12.42 0.90
CA GLY A 118 -3.09 11.57 0.65
C GLY A 118 -4.25 11.84 1.61
N GLN A 119 -5.47 11.86 1.07
CA GLN A 119 -6.67 12.28 1.81
C GLN A 119 -7.61 11.10 2.04
N LEU A 120 -7.92 10.85 3.31
CA LEU A 120 -8.87 9.83 3.73
C LEU A 120 -10.31 10.32 3.58
N ILE A 121 -11.16 9.49 3.00
CA ILE A 121 -12.61 9.66 3.08
C ILE A 121 -13.09 8.94 4.34
N PHE A 122 -12.86 7.63 4.41
CA PHE A 122 -13.06 6.77 5.57
C PHE A 122 -12.22 5.50 5.43
N GLY A 123 -12.13 4.67 6.47
CA GLY A 123 -11.49 3.38 6.39
C GLY A 123 -11.90 2.52 7.57
N GLY A 124 -11.40 1.30 7.58
CA GLY A 124 -11.70 0.38 8.67
C GLY A 124 -10.77 -0.81 8.68
N GLU A 125 -10.88 -1.57 9.75
CA GLU A 125 -10.15 -2.81 9.92
C GLU A 125 -11.15 -3.95 9.99
N ALA A 126 -10.78 -5.06 9.37
CA ALA A 126 -11.58 -6.28 9.30
C ALA A 126 -10.81 -7.44 9.95
N GLU A 127 -10.99 -8.65 9.39
CA GLU A 127 -10.51 -9.93 9.88
C GLU A 127 -9.06 -9.88 10.42
N LEU A 128 -8.90 -10.27 11.69
CA LEU A 128 -7.59 -10.53 12.28
C LEU A 128 -7.15 -11.94 11.93
N ARG A 129 -6.11 -12.09 11.10
CA ARG A 129 -5.48 -13.37 10.81
C ARG A 129 -4.32 -13.64 11.77
N ARG A 130 -4.54 -14.65 12.62
CA ARG A 130 -3.53 -15.15 13.55
C ARG A 130 -2.56 -16.07 12.81
N MET A 131 -1.37 -15.56 12.51
CA MET A 131 -0.27 -16.29 11.89
C MET A 131 0.55 -17.07 12.94
N ARG A 132 0.50 -16.65 14.22
CA ARG A 132 1.25 -17.25 15.34
C ARG A 132 1.00 -18.75 15.55
N HIS A 133 -0.13 -19.30 15.09
CA HIS A 133 -0.48 -20.72 15.27
C HIS A 133 -0.17 -21.61 14.06
N HIS A 134 0.33 -21.08 12.94
CA HIS A 134 0.65 -21.88 11.75
C HIS A 134 2.01 -22.61 11.80
N HIS A 135 2.75 -22.47 12.91
CA HIS A 135 4.07 -23.10 13.07
C HIS A 135 4.08 -24.58 13.49
N SER A 136 2.93 -25.29 13.54
CA SER A 136 2.94 -26.69 14.03
C SER A 136 2.05 -27.71 13.31
N GLN A 137 1.70 -27.53 12.02
CA GLN A 137 1.00 -28.60 11.29
C GLN A 137 1.91 -29.52 10.46
N LEU A 138 3.17 -29.13 10.20
CA LEU A 138 4.20 -30.06 9.75
C LEU A 138 5.10 -30.35 10.95
N GLY A 139 5.07 -31.58 11.49
CA GLY A 139 5.79 -32.03 12.68
C GLY A 139 7.32 -31.98 12.63
N THR A 140 7.92 -31.12 11.81
CA THR A 140 9.35 -30.87 11.75
C THR A 140 9.71 -29.72 12.69
N LYS A 141 10.30 -30.04 13.83
CA LYS A 141 11.00 -29.04 14.66
C LYS A 141 12.00 -28.29 13.78
N PRO A 142 11.98 -26.94 13.73
CA PRO A 142 12.99 -26.19 13.01
C PRO A 142 14.38 -26.54 13.59
N LYS A 143 15.36 -26.85 12.72
CA LYS A 143 16.75 -27.16 13.08
C LYS A 143 17.54 -25.97 13.65
N THR A 144 16.90 -24.82 13.81
CA THR A 144 17.52 -23.57 14.24
C THR A 144 16.87 -23.08 15.52
N GLU A 145 17.66 -22.84 16.57
CA GLU A 145 17.25 -22.28 17.86
C GLU A 145 16.73 -20.84 17.78
N VAL A 146 16.65 -20.24 16.60
CA VAL A 146 16.19 -18.87 16.41
C VAL A 146 14.66 -18.87 16.28
N PRO A 147 13.92 -18.24 17.21
CA PRO A 147 12.48 -18.08 17.04
C PRO A 147 12.21 -17.21 15.81
N ILE A 148 11.49 -17.75 14.83
CA ILE A 148 10.97 -16.94 13.72
C ILE A 148 9.78 -16.15 14.26
N TRP A 149 10.00 -14.89 14.63
CA TRP A 149 8.93 -14.00 15.04
C TRP A 149 8.11 -13.56 13.82
N ILE A 150 6.97 -14.20 13.59
CA ILE A 150 5.98 -13.79 12.59
C ILE A 150 4.85 -13.05 13.33
N SER A 151 4.80 -11.73 13.17
CA SER A 151 3.69 -10.92 13.69
C SER A 151 2.38 -11.31 13.01
N ASP A 152 1.32 -11.41 13.80
CA ASP A 152 -0.05 -11.56 13.29
C ASP A 152 -0.39 -10.39 12.37
N ARG A 153 -1.32 -10.63 11.44
CA ARG A 153 -1.72 -9.63 10.45
C ARG A 153 -3.20 -9.35 10.52
N GLN A 154 -3.55 -8.08 10.40
CA GLN A 154 -4.92 -7.62 10.32
C GLN A 154 -5.20 -7.13 8.92
N TYR A 155 -6.36 -7.53 8.39
CA TYR A 155 -6.82 -7.02 7.11
C TYR A 155 -7.40 -5.62 7.31
N CYS A 156 -6.92 -4.67 6.53
CA CYS A 156 -7.32 -3.27 6.61
C CYS A 156 -7.75 -2.78 5.23
N TYR A 157 -8.71 -1.86 5.21
CA TYR A 157 -9.09 -1.13 4.00
C TYR A 157 -9.16 0.37 4.27
N LEU A 158 -8.81 1.15 3.24
CA LEU A 158 -8.88 2.60 3.23
C LEU A 158 -9.63 3.04 1.98
N VAL A 159 -10.57 3.96 2.15
CA VAL A 159 -11.22 4.67 1.05
C VAL A 159 -10.69 6.09 1.04
N MET A 160 -10.02 6.44 -0.05
CA MET A 160 -9.24 7.67 -0.18
C MET A 160 -9.68 8.44 -1.41
N LYS A 161 -9.42 9.76 -1.40
CA LYS A 161 -9.53 10.56 -2.62
C LYS A 161 -8.63 9.97 -3.70
N HIS A 162 -9.18 9.77 -4.89
CA HIS A 162 -8.38 9.38 -6.04
C HIS A 162 -7.57 10.57 -6.56
N TRP A 163 -6.29 10.36 -6.81
CA TRP A 163 -5.37 11.36 -7.37
C TRP A 163 -4.89 10.94 -8.76
N GLY A 164 -4.02 11.74 -9.38
CA GLY A 164 -3.45 11.40 -10.66
C GLY A 164 -2.47 10.23 -10.60
N ARG A 165 -1.76 10.04 -11.71
CA ARG A 165 -0.72 9.03 -11.88
C ARG A 165 0.53 9.35 -11.05
N CYS A 166 1.40 8.36 -10.90
CA CYS A 166 2.69 8.53 -10.22
C CYS A 166 3.53 9.64 -10.85
N LEU A 167 4.38 10.26 -10.04
CA LEU A 167 5.21 11.40 -10.42
C LEU A 167 6.09 11.09 -11.64
N ASP A 168 6.54 9.85 -11.82
CA ASP A 168 7.32 9.38 -12.97
C ASP A 168 6.61 9.48 -14.32
N HIS A 169 5.31 9.74 -14.33
CA HIS A 169 4.54 10.00 -15.55
C HIS A 169 4.28 11.50 -15.72
N PHE A 170 5.17 12.40 -15.29
CA PHE A 170 5.04 13.81 -15.61
C PHE A 170 5.12 14.04 -17.13
N THR A 171 4.45 15.09 -17.63
CA THR A 171 4.45 15.49 -19.05
C THR A 171 5.31 16.71 -19.31
N THR A 172 5.47 17.57 -18.29
CA THR A 172 6.24 18.80 -18.41
C THR A 172 7.12 19.01 -17.20
N LYS A 173 8.24 19.72 -17.38
CA LYS A 173 9.13 20.12 -16.28
C LYS A 173 8.39 20.96 -15.24
N LEU A 174 7.44 21.79 -15.66
CA LEU A 174 6.64 22.60 -14.75
C LEU A 174 5.73 21.73 -13.88
N GLU A 175 5.04 20.74 -14.46
CA GLU A 175 4.22 19.78 -13.72
C GLU A 175 5.07 19.02 -12.70
N LEU A 176 6.22 18.49 -13.13
CA LEU A 176 7.19 17.83 -12.24
C LEU A 176 7.58 18.72 -11.06
N LEU A 177 8.11 19.92 -11.33
CA LEU A 177 8.66 20.78 -10.29
C LEU A 177 7.59 21.29 -9.33
N THR A 178 6.38 21.58 -9.82
CA THR A 178 5.28 22.06 -8.98
C THR A 178 4.69 20.94 -8.13
N ALA A 179 4.54 19.74 -8.67
CA ALA A 179 4.12 18.56 -7.92
C ALA A 179 5.16 18.20 -6.85
N PHE A 180 6.43 18.13 -7.23
CA PHE A 180 7.51 17.77 -6.31
C PHE A 180 7.62 18.75 -5.13
N ARG A 181 7.52 20.04 -5.41
CA ARG A 181 7.49 21.10 -4.40
C ARG A 181 6.31 20.95 -3.44
N ASP A 182 5.11 20.72 -3.96
CA ASP A 182 3.90 20.58 -3.13
C ASP A 182 3.96 19.27 -2.30
N ALA A 183 4.58 18.19 -2.79
CA ALA A 183 4.82 16.97 -2.03
C ALA A 183 5.85 17.16 -0.89
N ILE A 184 6.92 17.93 -1.10
CA ILE A 184 7.87 18.32 -0.03
C ILE A 184 7.17 19.20 1.01
N ALA A 185 6.30 20.12 0.58
CA ALA A 185 5.50 20.92 1.50
C ALA A 185 4.53 20.04 2.32
N GLY A 186 3.92 19.03 1.71
CA GLY A 186 3.11 18.02 2.40
C GLY A 186 3.92 17.19 3.40
N HIS A 187 5.15 16.79 3.05
CA HIS A 187 6.08 16.13 3.98
C HIS A 187 6.39 17.01 5.19
N ARG A 188 6.69 18.29 4.98
CA ARG A 188 6.89 19.25 6.07
C ARG A 188 5.65 19.37 6.95
N ALA A 189 4.47 19.47 6.35
CA ALA A 189 3.21 19.58 7.09
C ALA A 189 2.93 18.34 7.95
N LEU A 190 3.32 17.14 7.49
CA LEU A 190 3.29 15.92 8.31
C LEU A 190 4.18 16.04 9.54
N LEU A 191 5.41 16.53 9.39
CA LEU A 191 6.33 16.71 10.50
C LEU A 191 5.81 17.71 11.53
N GLU A 192 5.16 18.78 11.09
CA GLU A 192 4.56 19.80 11.95
C GLU A 192 3.43 19.25 12.84
N ILE A 193 2.75 18.17 12.40
CA ILE A 193 1.79 17.42 13.22
C ILE A 193 2.39 16.17 13.89
N GLY A 194 3.73 16.04 13.90
CA GLY A 194 4.45 14.97 14.57
C GLY A 194 4.45 13.64 13.82
N ILE A 195 4.31 13.63 12.50
CA ILE A 195 4.34 12.42 11.67
C ILE A 195 5.56 12.43 10.75
N LEU A 196 6.40 11.40 10.85
CA LEU A 196 7.53 11.14 9.95
C LEU A 196 7.15 10.07 8.93
N HIS A 197 7.42 10.27 7.65
CA HIS A 197 6.94 9.40 6.58
C HIS A 197 7.74 8.10 6.44
N ARG A 198 9.07 8.19 6.41
CA ARG A 198 10.02 7.05 6.36
C ARG A 198 10.03 6.15 5.12
N ASP A 199 9.27 6.48 4.08
CA ASP A 199 9.24 5.71 2.82
C ASP A 199 8.97 6.63 1.64
N VAL A 200 9.62 7.79 1.64
CA VAL A 200 9.58 8.70 0.50
C VAL A 200 10.22 7.99 -0.69
N SER A 201 9.45 7.84 -1.77
CA SER A 201 9.91 7.19 -3.00
C SER A 201 9.19 7.78 -4.20
N LEU A 202 9.76 7.64 -5.39
CA LEU A 202 9.17 8.15 -6.64
C LEU A 202 7.74 7.65 -6.86
N ARG A 203 7.43 6.42 -6.42
CA ARG A 203 6.10 5.79 -6.55
C ARG A 203 5.11 6.22 -5.47
N ASN A 204 5.58 6.88 -4.41
CA ASN A 204 4.76 7.38 -3.31
C ASN A 204 4.44 8.88 -3.47
N ILE A 205 4.76 9.46 -4.63
CA ILE A 205 4.35 10.82 -5.00
C ILE A 205 3.43 10.71 -6.21
N LEU A 206 2.19 11.18 -6.08
CA LEU A 206 1.22 11.24 -7.17
C LEU A 206 1.09 12.67 -7.69
N LEU A 207 0.83 12.80 -8.99
CA LEU A 207 0.41 14.05 -9.61
C LEU A 207 -1.01 14.40 -9.15
N GLY A 208 -1.24 15.64 -8.76
CA GLY A 208 -2.54 16.14 -8.36
C GLY A 208 -3.14 17.11 -9.38
N ASP A 209 -4.04 17.97 -8.92
CA ASP A 209 -4.68 18.96 -9.80
C ASP A 209 -3.70 20.13 -10.05
N PRO A 210 -3.29 20.41 -11.30
CA PRO A 210 -2.36 21.49 -11.65
C PRO A 210 -2.85 22.88 -11.19
N ASN A 211 -4.15 23.06 -10.95
CA ASN A 211 -4.75 24.31 -10.51
C ASN A 211 -4.96 24.41 -8.99
N ASP A 212 -4.84 23.31 -8.24
CA ASP A 212 -4.99 23.31 -6.78
C ASP A 212 -3.62 23.50 -6.11
N VAL A 213 -3.24 24.76 -5.88
CA VAL A 213 -1.97 25.10 -5.23
C VAL A 213 -1.90 24.45 -3.84
N GLY A 214 -0.82 23.69 -3.63
CA GLY A 214 -0.58 22.88 -2.43
C GLY A 214 -0.96 21.41 -2.62
N ASN A 215 -1.75 21.06 -3.64
CA ASN A 215 -2.17 19.70 -3.96
C ASN A 215 -1.78 19.29 -5.40
N ARG A 216 -0.78 19.94 -6.02
CA ARG A 216 -0.27 19.52 -7.33
C ARG A 216 0.57 18.27 -7.28
N GLY A 217 1.14 17.97 -6.12
CA GLY A 217 1.79 16.71 -5.83
C GLY A 217 1.37 16.22 -4.46
N ILE A 218 1.10 14.92 -4.39
CA ILE A 218 0.47 14.28 -3.24
C ILE A 218 1.38 13.17 -2.76
N LEU A 219 1.91 13.32 -1.55
CA LEU A 219 2.66 12.29 -0.87
C LEU A 219 1.70 11.26 -0.25
N ILE A 220 1.89 9.98 -0.55
CA ILE A 220 1.01 8.87 -0.15
C ILE A 220 1.80 7.74 0.53
N ASP A 221 1.08 6.76 1.08
CA ASP A 221 1.62 5.56 1.73
C ASP A 221 2.30 5.83 3.08
N LEU A 222 1.47 6.04 4.13
CA LEU A 222 1.93 6.25 5.51
C LEU A 222 2.07 4.92 6.28
N ASP A 223 2.13 3.78 5.59
CA ASP A 223 2.26 2.44 6.19
C ASP A 223 3.57 2.22 6.97
N LEU A 224 4.62 2.99 6.67
CA LEU A 224 5.90 2.99 7.39
C LEU A 224 6.09 4.22 8.28
N ALA A 225 5.06 5.07 8.40
CA ALA A 225 5.13 6.31 9.14
C ALA A 225 5.32 6.07 10.65
N LEU A 226 5.84 7.09 11.32
CA LEU A 226 6.14 7.07 12.74
C LEU A 226 5.67 8.37 13.39
N GLU A 227 5.07 8.27 14.57
CA GLU A 227 4.78 9.43 15.41
C GLU A 227 6.06 9.89 16.13
N VAL A 228 6.47 11.13 15.91
CA VAL A 228 7.68 11.75 16.48
C VAL A 228 7.29 12.48 17.76
N GLY A 229 8.03 12.27 18.85
CA GLY A 229 7.86 13.06 20.09
C GLY A 229 7.06 12.39 21.22
N ARG A 230 6.51 11.18 21.04
CA ARG A 230 6.07 10.33 22.16
C ARG A 230 7.14 9.29 22.48
N ALA A 231 7.42 9.11 23.77
CA ALA A 231 8.47 8.25 24.30
C ALA A 231 8.49 6.88 23.60
N SER A 232 9.60 6.60 22.90
CA SER A 232 10.04 5.28 22.44
C SER A 232 8.97 4.38 21.82
N SER A 233 8.62 4.63 20.56
CA SER A 233 8.18 3.52 19.70
C SER A 233 9.40 2.64 19.41
N ASN A 234 9.59 1.60 20.24
CA ASN A 234 10.61 0.54 20.12
C ASN A 234 10.44 -0.34 18.87
N VAL A 235 9.88 0.19 17.77
CA VAL A 235 9.84 -0.52 16.50
C VAL A 235 11.23 -0.40 15.92
N VAL A 236 12.07 -1.40 16.23
CA VAL A 236 13.30 -1.68 15.50
C VAL A 236 12.95 -1.60 14.02
N THR A 237 13.54 -0.62 13.35
CA THR A 237 13.46 -0.48 11.90
C THR A 237 13.91 -1.81 11.33
N ASP A 238 12.98 -2.58 10.74
CA ASP A 238 13.39 -3.69 9.90
C ASP A 238 14.16 -3.04 8.76
N PHE A 239 15.49 -3.13 8.85
CA PHE A 239 16.50 -2.62 7.92
C PHE A 239 16.30 -3.14 6.50
N ARG A 240 15.31 -4.03 6.28
CA ARG A 240 14.90 -4.54 4.98
C ARG A 240 13.59 -3.96 4.46
N THR A 241 12.91 -3.08 5.20
CA THR A 241 11.60 -2.51 4.82
C THR A 241 11.74 -1.12 4.21
N GLY A 242 10.99 -0.86 3.13
CA GLY A 242 10.99 0.39 2.38
C GLY A 242 11.58 0.27 0.96
N THR A 243 11.44 1.32 0.16
CA THR A 243 12.01 1.37 -1.20
C THR A 243 13.50 1.70 -1.14
N ARG A 244 14.34 0.67 -1.09
CA ARG A 244 15.81 0.79 -0.90
C ARG A 244 16.50 1.79 -1.83
N THR A 245 16.04 1.92 -3.07
CA THR A 245 16.64 2.80 -4.09
C THR A 245 16.75 4.25 -3.65
N PHE A 246 15.84 4.72 -2.79
CA PHE A 246 15.78 6.12 -2.35
C PHE A 246 16.11 6.29 -0.86
N GLN A 247 16.47 5.22 -0.15
CA GLN A 247 16.84 5.34 1.27
C GLN A 247 18.14 6.14 1.45
N SER A 248 18.22 6.89 2.54
CA SER A 248 19.44 7.65 2.88
C SER A 248 20.65 6.74 3.06
N LEU A 249 21.84 7.26 2.76
CA LEU A 249 23.11 6.54 2.94
C LEU A 249 23.28 6.06 4.38
N ARG A 250 22.85 6.89 5.34
CA ARG A 250 22.90 6.59 6.76
C ARG A 250 22.05 5.37 7.09
N ILE A 251 20.80 5.33 6.62
CA ILE A 251 19.90 4.19 6.86
C ILE A 251 20.40 2.93 6.14
N LEU A 252 20.90 3.06 4.91
CA LEU A 252 21.50 1.95 4.16
C LEU A 252 22.75 1.38 4.82
N SER A 253 23.52 2.21 5.53
CA SER A 253 24.71 1.81 6.29
C SER A 253 24.37 1.19 7.65
N GLY A 254 23.08 1.01 7.98
CA GLY A 254 22.63 0.53 9.30
C GLY A 254 22.74 1.58 10.41
N GLY A 255 22.93 2.85 10.06
CA GLY A 255 23.15 3.95 10.98
C GLY A 255 21.86 4.49 11.61
N GLY A 256 21.49 3.99 12.78
CA GLY A 256 20.58 4.66 13.71
C GLY A 256 19.11 4.77 13.28
N HIS A 257 18.36 5.63 13.98
CA HIS A 257 16.92 5.82 13.77
C HIS A 257 16.63 6.77 12.62
N HIS A 258 15.67 6.42 11.76
CA HIS A 258 15.17 7.28 10.67
C HIS A 258 14.63 8.60 11.23
N ASN A 259 15.03 9.71 10.63
CA ASN A 259 14.56 11.06 10.94
C ASN A 259 14.20 11.82 9.65
N TYR A 260 13.78 13.08 9.79
CA TYR A 260 13.31 13.85 8.64
C TYR A 260 14.41 14.17 7.61
N PHE A 261 15.68 14.22 8.00
CA PHE A 261 16.77 14.41 7.04
C PHE A 261 16.90 13.24 6.08
N ASP A 262 16.61 12.01 6.52
CA ASP A 262 16.63 10.84 5.63
C ASP A 262 15.50 10.88 4.59
N ASP A 263 14.32 11.40 4.96
CA ASP A 263 13.23 11.62 4.00
C ASP A 263 13.60 12.72 2.99
N LEU A 264 14.27 13.79 3.43
CA LEU A 264 14.78 14.83 2.54
C LEU A 264 15.88 14.33 1.60
N GLU A 265 16.77 13.44 2.08
CA GLU A 265 17.77 12.77 1.24
C GLU A 265 17.08 11.87 0.20
N SER A 266 15.97 11.22 0.56
CA SER A 266 15.14 10.46 -0.37
C SER A 266 14.58 11.35 -1.49
N PHE A 267 14.06 12.54 -1.15
CA PHE A 267 13.64 13.53 -2.17
C PHE A 267 14.81 13.92 -3.08
N PHE A 268 15.99 14.18 -2.53
CA PHE A 268 17.17 14.48 -3.36
C PHE A 268 17.48 13.35 -4.36
N TYR A 269 17.48 12.09 -3.90
CA TYR A 269 17.72 10.95 -4.80
C TYR A 269 16.63 10.76 -5.84
N ILE A 270 15.37 11.07 -5.53
CA ILE A 270 14.29 11.06 -6.52
C ILE A 270 14.57 12.10 -7.61
N LEU A 271 15.00 13.31 -7.24
CA LEU A 271 15.32 14.35 -8.23
C LEU A 271 16.50 13.94 -9.12
N CYS A 272 17.56 13.37 -8.53
CA CYS A 272 18.68 12.81 -9.29
C CYS A 272 18.22 11.71 -10.25
N TRP A 273 17.40 10.77 -9.77
CA TRP A 273 16.86 9.70 -10.60
C TRP A 273 16.09 10.24 -11.80
N ILE A 274 15.21 11.22 -11.57
CA ILE A 274 14.45 11.84 -12.66
C ILE A 274 15.39 12.52 -13.65
N TYR A 275 16.36 13.30 -13.16
CA TYR A 275 17.33 14.00 -14.01
C TYR A 275 18.17 13.07 -14.90
N PHE A 276 18.54 11.88 -14.40
CA PHE A 276 19.38 10.94 -15.14
C PHE A 276 18.60 9.92 -15.99
N CYS A 277 17.34 9.64 -15.66
CA CYS A 277 16.59 8.55 -16.29
C CYS A 277 15.42 9.01 -17.18
N TYR A 278 15.05 10.29 -17.16
CA TYR A 278 13.92 10.81 -17.93
C TYR A 278 14.40 11.97 -18.81
N GLU A 279 14.01 11.92 -20.09
CA GLU A 279 14.31 12.95 -21.11
C GLU A 279 13.32 14.12 -21.05
#